data_AF-A0A7V3BUH4-F1
#
_entry.id   AF-A0A7V3BUH4-F1
#
_cell.length_a   1.000
_cell.length_b   1.000
_cell.length_c   1.000
_cell.angle_alpha   90.00
_cell.angle_beta   90.00
_cell.angle_gamma   90.00
#
_symmetry.space_group_name_H-M   'P 1'
#
loop_
_entity.id
_entity.type
_entity.pdbx_description
1 polymer ?
#
loop_
_entity_poly.entity_id
_entity_poly.type
_entity_poly.pdbx_seq_one_letter_code
_entity_poly.pdbx_strand_id
1 'polypeptide(L)'
;MVAEVVAGLVSGSLALLADAGHMLTDVSGIGLALFAIHFAARPASEGRTYGWYRLEILAAVVNALLLFAVGAWVLLEAWRRFSSPPEIRSGLMLAVATIGLVANAVSAWLLSDGQRQSLNMRGAYLEVLGDLLGSAAVIVAAIVIALTGWVQADPIASVLIGLLILPRTWRLLREAVDVLLEATPKDVDLEEVRRHIVETDGVSDVHDLHAWTITSGMNVVSAHVVLSPHADPAQVLDRLGACLSGDFDIEHSTFQLEPFDRRPVEEPSHR
;
A
#
# COMPACT_ATOMS: atom_id res chain seq x y z
N MET A 1 -7.29 -5.37 20.27
CA MET A 1 -5.82 -5.33 20.50
C MET A 1 -5.37 -5.70 21.92
N VAL A 2 -5.35 -4.80 22.94
CA VAL A 2 -4.71 -5.11 24.26
C VAL A 2 -5.31 -6.37 24.91
N ALA A 3 -6.64 -6.51 24.86
CA ALA A 3 -7.32 -7.70 25.35
C ALA A 3 -6.91 -8.98 24.60
N GLU A 4 -6.74 -8.93 23.27
CA GLU A 4 -6.31 -10.09 22.46
C GLU A 4 -4.85 -10.45 22.71
N VAL A 5 -3.94 -9.48 22.87
CA VAL A 5 -2.54 -9.76 23.22
C VAL A 5 -2.47 -10.48 24.56
N VAL A 6 -3.13 -9.93 25.59
CA VAL A 6 -3.14 -10.53 26.93
C VAL A 6 -3.81 -11.90 26.90
N ALA A 7 -4.97 -12.01 26.24
CA ALA A 7 -5.69 -13.27 26.15
C ALA A 7 -4.97 -14.32 25.31
N GLY A 8 -4.25 -13.93 24.26
CA GLY A 8 -3.44 -14.85 23.43
C GLY A 8 -2.30 -15.44 24.25
N LEU A 9 -1.59 -14.61 25.01
CA LEU A 9 -0.53 -15.06 25.91
C LEU A 9 -1.08 -15.97 27.03
N VAL A 10 -2.19 -15.59 27.67
CA VAL A 10 -2.77 -16.33 28.79
C VAL A 10 -3.50 -17.61 28.35
N SER A 11 -4.13 -17.60 27.18
CA SER A 11 -4.82 -18.77 26.63
C SER A 11 -3.87 -19.75 25.96
N GLY A 12 -2.67 -19.31 25.58
CA GLY A 12 -1.76 -20.09 24.77
C GLY A 12 -2.18 -20.18 23.30
N SER A 13 -3.21 -19.46 22.84
CA SER A 13 -3.68 -19.49 21.44
C SER A 13 -2.73 -18.70 20.54
N LEU A 14 -2.20 -19.36 19.50
CA LEU A 14 -1.42 -18.68 18.46
C LEU A 14 -2.35 -17.88 17.54
N ALA A 15 -3.56 -18.37 17.27
CA ALA A 15 -4.46 -17.71 16.34
C ALA A 15 -4.91 -16.35 16.89
N LEU A 16 -5.15 -16.26 18.20
CA LEU A 16 -5.47 -14.99 18.87
C LEU A 16 -4.26 -14.03 18.91
N LEU A 17 -3.04 -14.55 19.03
CA LEU A 17 -1.82 -13.74 18.93
C LEU A 17 -1.56 -13.25 17.51
N ALA A 18 -1.90 -14.05 16.49
CA ALA A 18 -1.81 -13.66 15.09
C ALA A 18 -2.76 -12.49 14.78
N ASP A 19 -4.02 -12.62 15.19
CA ASP A 19 -5.05 -11.58 15.08
C ASP A 19 -4.63 -10.30 15.84
N ALA A 20 -4.17 -10.44 17.08
CA ALA A 20 -3.64 -9.32 17.86
C ALA A 20 -2.43 -8.63 17.22
N GLY A 21 -1.55 -9.42 16.60
CA GLY A 21 -0.36 -8.93 15.91
C GLY A 21 -0.71 -8.11 14.68
N HIS A 22 -1.70 -8.56 13.89
CA HIS A 22 -2.25 -7.80 12.76
C HIS A 22 -2.83 -6.45 13.22
N MET A 23 -3.71 -6.47 14.23
CA MET A 23 -4.33 -5.28 14.79
C MET A 23 -3.28 -4.28 15.33
N LEU A 24 -2.20 -4.79 15.94
CA LEU A 24 -1.10 -3.95 16.41
C LEU A 24 -0.37 -3.27 15.26
N THR A 25 -0.11 -4.00 14.17
CA THR A 25 0.50 -3.41 12.97
C THR A 25 -0.42 -2.40 12.31
N ASP A 26 -1.74 -2.57 12.33
CA ASP A 26 -2.65 -1.58 11.75
C ASP A 26 -2.65 -0.28 12.54
N VAL A 27 -2.71 -0.38 13.88
CA VAL A 27 -2.58 0.78 14.77
C VAL A 27 -1.22 1.47 14.58
N SER A 28 -0.15 0.68 14.45
CA SER A 28 1.20 1.20 14.19
C SER A 28 1.28 1.89 12.82
N GLY A 29 0.66 1.31 11.80
CA GLY A 29 0.57 1.85 10.44
C GLY A 29 -0.17 3.18 10.41
N ILE A 30 -1.31 3.28 11.09
CA ILE A 30 -2.06 4.55 11.25
C ILE A 30 -1.19 5.59 11.97
N GLY A 31 -0.50 5.20 13.05
CA GLY A 31 0.40 6.10 13.77
C GLY A 31 1.56 6.61 12.91
N LEU A 32 2.19 5.73 12.13
CA LEU A 32 3.25 6.07 11.18
C LEU A 32 2.73 6.95 10.04
N ALA A 33 1.54 6.68 9.51
CA ALA A 33 0.90 7.48 8.48
C ALA A 33 0.58 8.90 9.00
N LEU A 34 -0.02 9.03 10.19
CA LEU A 34 -0.28 10.33 10.82
C LEU A 34 1.01 11.10 11.07
N PHE A 35 2.07 10.41 11.52
CA PHE A 35 3.39 11.01 11.67
C PHE A 35 3.94 11.51 10.33
N ALA A 36 3.85 10.69 9.26
CA ALA A 36 4.29 11.07 7.94
C ALA A 36 3.51 12.29 7.39
N ILE A 37 2.19 12.27 7.50
CA ILE A 37 1.30 13.38 7.08
C ILE A 37 1.66 14.67 7.83
N HIS A 38 1.91 14.58 9.14
CA HIS A 38 2.31 15.74 9.94
C HIS A 38 3.62 16.37 9.44
N PHE A 39 4.57 15.56 8.99
CA PHE A 39 5.82 16.06 8.40
C PHE A 39 5.67 16.51 6.95
N ALA A 40 4.83 15.83 6.16
CA ALA A 40 4.52 16.20 4.78
C ALA A 40 3.84 17.57 4.68
N ALA A 41 3.08 17.98 5.70
CA ALA A 41 2.48 19.31 5.80
C ALA A 41 3.50 20.44 6.01
N ARG A 42 4.79 20.14 6.23
CA ARG A 42 5.83 21.17 6.37
C ARG A 42 6.24 21.69 4.99
N PRO A 43 6.51 23.00 4.84
CA PRO A 43 6.98 23.55 3.58
C PRO A 43 8.30 22.92 3.13
N ALA A 44 8.48 22.83 1.81
CA ALA A 44 9.74 22.40 1.22
C ALA A 44 10.89 23.33 1.66
N SER A 45 12.11 22.77 1.73
CA SER A 45 13.32 23.52 2.10
C SER A 45 14.41 23.33 1.05
N GLU A 46 15.45 24.16 1.06
CA GLU A 46 16.56 24.04 0.09
C GLU A 46 17.26 22.67 0.13
N GLY A 47 17.34 22.04 1.31
CA GLY A 47 17.87 20.69 1.45
C GLY A 47 16.89 19.58 1.07
N ARG A 48 15.61 19.90 0.84
CA ARG A 48 14.50 18.98 0.54
C ARG A 48 13.50 19.68 -0.37
N THR A 49 13.82 19.74 -1.66
CA THR A 49 13.08 20.52 -2.66
C THR A 49 11.64 20.04 -2.86
N TYR A 50 11.39 18.75 -2.72
CA TYR A 50 10.04 18.16 -2.68
C TYR A 50 9.49 18.00 -1.25
N GLY A 51 10.12 18.59 -0.23
CA GLY A 51 9.69 18.47 1.16
C GLY A 51 9.82 17.04 1.71
N TRP A 52 8.78 16.57 2.39
CA TRP A 52 8.80 15.31 3.16
C TRP A 52 7.81 14.26 2.65
N TYR A 53 7.27 14.41 1.44
CA TYR A 53 6.24 13.50 0.89
C TYR A 53 6.67 12.02 0.91
N ARG A 54 7.93 11.71 0.58
CA ARG A 54 8.43 10.32 0.61
C ARG A 54 8.44 9.66 2.01
N LEU A 55 8.26 10.41 3.10
CA LEU A 55 8.08 9.79 4.42
C LEU A 55 6.81 8.93 4.49
N GLU A 56 5.77 9.28 3.74
CA GLU A 56 4.54 8.49 3.67
C GLU A 56 4.83 7.10 3.10
N ILE A 57 5.60 7.05 2.02
CA ILE A 57 6.01 5.80 1.37
C ILE A 57 6.95 5.00 2.28
N LEU A 58 7.89 5.66 2.97
CA LEU A 58 8.76 4.99 3.94
C LEU A 58 7.97 4.42 5.13
N ALA A 59 6.97 5.15 5.63
CA ALA A 59 6.06 4.68 6.67
C ALA A 59 5.30 3.42 6.19
N ALA A 60 4.81 3.42 4.96
CA ALA A 60 4.14 2.26 4.36
C ALA A 60 5.07 1.04 4.24
N VAL A 61 6.32 1.23 3.80
CA VAL A 61 7.33 0.16 3.75
C VAL A 61 7.62 -0.41 5.14
N VAL A 62 7.86 0.45 6.13
CA VAL A 62 8.12 0.01 7.52
C VAL A 62 6.92 -0.77 8.05
N ASN A 63 5.71 -0.29 7.84
CA ASN A 63 4.50 -0.99 8.27
C ASN A 63 4.35 -2.36 7.60
N ALA A 64 4.58 -2.44 6.28
CA ALA A 64 4.51 -3.69 5.55
C ALA A 64 5.57 -4.70 6.01
N LEU A 65 6.79 -4.24 6.33
CA LEU A 65 7.85 -5.09 6.89
C LEU A 65 7.48 -5.61 8.30
N LEU A 66 6.88 -4.79 9.15
CA LEU A 66 6.39 -5.22 10.46
C LEU A 66 5.32 -6.30 10.33
N LEU A 67 4.33 -6.08 9.46
CA LEU A 67 3.25 -7.03 9.20
C LEU A 67 3.79 -8.34 8.60
N PHE A 68 4.78 -8.26 7.70
CA PHE A 68 5.44 -9.44 7.15
C PHE A 68 6.21 -10.22 8.22
N ALA A 69 6.91 -9.52 9.12
CA ALA A 69 7.63 -10.13 10.23
C ALA A 69 6.69 -10.86 11.20
N VAL A 70 5.56 -10.24 11.56
CA VAL A 70 4.51 -10.85 12.38
C VAL A 70 3.93 -12.09 11.68
N GLY A 71 3.54 -11.97 10.41
CA GLY A 71 2.98 -13.08 9.63
C GLY A 71 3.97 -14.25 9.49
N ALA A 72 5.23 -13.97 9.19
CA ALA A 72 6.27 -15.00 9.10
C ALA A 72 6.52 -15.69 10.45
N TRP A 73 6.55 -14.92 11.55
CA TRP A 73 6.67 -15.47 12.90
C TRP A 73 5.49 -16.39 13.24
N VAL A 74 4.25 -15.98 12.94
CA VAL A 74 3.04 -16.81 13.14
C VAL A 74 3.15 -18.13 12.37
N LEU A 75 3.55 -18.11 11.10
CA LEU A 75 3.69 -19.35 10.31
C LEU A 75 4.77 -20.28 10.86
N LEU A 76 5.92 -19.73 11.26
CA LEU A 76 7.00 -20.51 11.88
C LEU A 76 6.57 -21.13 13.20
N GLU A 77 5.84 -20.38 14.03
CA GLU A 77 5.34 -20.84 15.32
C GLU A 77 4.22 -21.87 15.14
N ALA A 78 3.33 -21.69 14.15
CA ALA A 78 2.31 -22.66 13.82
C ALA A 78 2.92 -24.01 13.41
N TRP A 79 3.97 -23.98 12.58
CA TRP A 79 4.74 -25.17 12.21
C TRP A 79 5.32 -25.90 13.43
N ARG A 80 5.91 -25.17 14.38
CA ARG A 80 6.45 -25.76 15.62
C ARG A 80 5.36 -26.39 16.48
N ARG A 81 4.20 -25.73 16.60
CA ARG A 81 3.09 -26.19 17.44
C ARG A 81 2.36 -27.42 16.89
N PHE A 82 2.51 -27.76 15.61
CA PHE A 82 2.05 -29.05 15.08
C PHE A 82 2.77 -30.24 15.74
N SER A 83 4.05 -30.06 16.13
CA SER A 83 4.85 -31.14 16.71
C SER A 83 4.75 -31.21 18.24
N SER A 84 4.54 -30.06 18.90
CA SER A 84 4.37 -29.97 20.36
C SER A 84 3.22 -29.00 20.70
N PRO A 85 1.96 -29.45 20.69
CA PRO A 85 0.81 -28.58 20.92
C PRO A 85 0.77 -28.07 22.37
N PRO A 86 0.64 -26.75 22.60
CA PRO A 86 0.42 -26.23 23.94
C PRO A 86 -1.01 -26.52 24.43
N GLU A 87 -1.22 -26.44 25.74
CA GLU A 87 -2.58 -26.39 26.29
C GLU A 87 -3.25 -25.06 25.92
N ILE A 88 -4.46 -25.14 25.36
CA ILE A 88 -5.21 -23.96 24.91
C ILE A 88 -6.44 -23.77 25.78
N ARG A 89 -6.55 -22.61 26.43
CA ARG A 89 -7.75 -22.22 27.19
C ARG A 89 -8.85 -21.74 26.23
N SER A 90 -9.52 -22.69 25.58
CA SER A 90 -10.54 -22.46 24.55
C SER A 90 -11.67 -21.51 24.97
N GLY A 91 -12.07 -21.52 26.26
CA GLY A 91 -13.10 -20.60 26.77
C GLY A 91 -12.67 -19.12 26.70
N LEU A 92 -11.42 -18.82 27.07
CA LEU A 92 -10.89 -17.45 26.97
C LEU A 92 -10.68 -17.04 25.51
N MET A 93 -10.17 -17.96 24.70
CA MET A 93 -10.00 -17.78 23.26
C MET A 93 -11.33 -17.44 22.57
N LEU A 94 -12.38 -18.21 22.85
CA LEU A 94 -13.72 -18.00 22.28
C LEU A 94 -14.32 -16.66 22.71
N ALA A 95 -14.21 -16.31 23.99
CA ALA A 95 -14.77 -15.07 24.52
C ALA A 95 -14.16 -13.83 23.83
N VAL A 96 -12.83 -13.79 23.73
CA VAL A 96 -12.13 -12.64 23.12
C VAL A 96 -12.34 -12.60 21.61
N ALA A 97 -12.26 -13.74 20.92
CA ALA A 97 -12.51 -13.79 19.48
C ALA A 97 -13.95 -13.37 19.13
N THR A 98 -14.93 -13.68 20.00
CA THR A 98 -16.32 -13.22 19.82
C THR A 98 -16.43 -11.70 20.00
N ILE A 99 -15.73 -11.12 20.97
CA ILE A 99 -15.68 -9.66 21.15
C ILE A 99 -15.05 -8.98 19.92
N GLY A 100 -13.94 -9.52 19.41
CA GLY A 100 -13.29 -9.05 18.19
C GLY A 100 -14.21 -9.12 16.97
N LEU A 101 -14.89 -10.26 16.77
CA LEU A 101 -15.87 -10.43 15.69
C LEU A 101 -16.99 -9.38 15.77
N VAL A 102 -17.56 -9.15 16.95
CA VAL A 102 -18.63 -8.16 17.14
C VAL A 102 -18.12 -6.75 16.85
N ALA A 103 -16.92 -6.40 17.33
CA ALA A 103 -16.32 -5.08 17.06
C ALA A 103 -16.11 -4.86 15.55
N ASN A 104 -15.53 -5.84 14.86
CA ASN A 104 -15.31 -5.76 13.41
C ASN A 104 -16.63 -5.81 12.61
N ALA A 105 -17.66 -6.50 13.11
CA ALA A 105 -18.97 -6.51 12.46
C ALA A 105 -19.65 -5.14 12.54
N VAL A 106 -19.52 -4.45 13.68
CA VAL A 106 -19.97 -3.07 13.85
C VAL A 106 -19.19 -2.14 12.92
N SER A 107 -17.87 -2.27 12.85
CA SER A 107 -17.03 -1.48 11.93
C SER A 107 -17.42 -1.71 10.46
N ALA A 108 -17.62 -2.96 10.04
CA ALA A 108 -18.05 -3.29 8.68
C ALA A 108 -19.43 -2.70 8.37
N TRP A 109 -20.36 -2.77 9.33
CA TRP A 109 -21.69 -2.17 9.18
C TRP A 109 -21.61 -0.65 9.02
N LEU A 110 -20.82 0.04 9.83
CA LEU A 110 -20.60 1.49 9.72
C LEU A 110 -19.95 1.90 8.39
N LEU A 111 -19.06 1.06 7.85
CA LEU A 111 -18.36 1.32 6.58
C LEU A 111 -19.17 0.91 5.33
N SER A 112 -20.28 0.20 5.50
CA SER A 112 -21.01 -0.47 4.41
C SER A 112 -21.61 0.48 3.37
N ASP A 113 -22.06 1.67 3.79
CA ASP A 113 -22.58 2.71 2.90
C ASP A 113 -21.43 3.49 2.22
N GLY A 114 -20.36 3.79 2.98
CA GLY A 114 -19.22 4.57 2.51
C GLY A 114 -18.38 3.87 1.44
N GLN A 115 -18.29 2.53 1.45
CA GLN A 115 -17.48 1.76 0.47
C GLN A 115 -17.94 1.94 -0.99
N ARG A 116 -19.19 2.36 -1.24
CA ARG A 116 -19.69 2.61 -2.59
C ARG A 116 -19.29 3.99 -3.13
N GLN A 117 -18.84 4.89 -2.26
CA GLN A 117 -18.60 6.29 -2.57
C GLN A 117 -17.10 6.62 -2.73
N SER A 118 -16.22 5.80 -2.16
CA SER A 118 -14.77 6.06 -2.17
C SER A 118 -13.95 4.78 -2.21
N LEU A 119 -12.89 4.79 -3.02
CA LEU A 119 -11.90 3.70 -3.06
C LEU A 119 -11.19 3.51 -1.72
N ASN A 120 -10.90 4.59 -1.00
CA ASN A 120 -10.30 4.53 0.34
C ASN A 120 -11.25 3.85 1.33
N MET A 121 -12.54 4.19 1.29
CA MET A 121 -13.57 3.55 2.12
C MET A 121 -13.76 2.07 1.75
N ARG A 122 -13.68 1.74 0.46
CA ARG A 122 -13.71 0.35 -0.02
C ARG A 122 -12.50 -0.44 0.49
N GLY A 123 -11.31 0.17 0.50
CA GLY A 123 -10.11 -0.41 1.07
C GLY A 123 -10.28 -0.73 2.56
N ALA A 124 -10.71 0.25 3.35
CA ALA A 124 -11.00 0.07 4.78
C ALA A 124 -12.06 -1.02 5.03
N TYR A 125 -13.11 -1.08 4.22
CA TYR A 125 -14.14 -2.13 4.33
C TYR A 125 -13.59 -3.53 4.04
N LEU A 126 -12.74 -3.69 3.02
CA LEU A 126 -12.13 -4.97 2.68
C LEU A 126 -11.13 -5.44 3.74
N GLU A 127 -10.49 -4.51 4.44
CA GLU A 127 -9.61 -4.80 5.56
C GLU A 127 -10.41 -5.37 6.74
N VAL A 128 -11.44 -4.65 7.18
CA VAL A 128 -12.33 -5.12 8.27
C VAL A 128 -13.01 -6.45 7.93
N LEU A 129 -13.33 -6.69 6.66
CA LEU A 129 -13.84 -8.00 6.22
C LEU A 129 -12.79 -9.11 6.36
N GLY A 130 -11.51 -8.78 6.15
CA GLY A 130 -10.39 -9.67 6.46
C GLY A 130 -10.34 -10.03 7.94
N ASP A 131 -10.45 -9.03 8.82
CA ASP A 131 -10.43 -9.24 10.28
C ASP A 131 -11.63 -10.06 10.76
N LEU A 132 -12.80 -9.86 10.15
CA LEU A 132 -13.99 -10.69 10.39
C LEU A 132 -13.74 -12.16 10.05
N LEU A 133 -13.10 -12.44 8.92
CA LEU A 133 -12.73 -13.80 8.52
C LEU A 133 -11.69 -14.40 9.48
N GLY A 134 -10.71 -13.59 9.91
CA GLY A 134 -9.72 -13.98 10.92
C GLY A 134 -10.39 -14.36 12.25
N SER A 135 -11.19 -13.45 12.81
CA SER A 135 -11.98 -13.67 14.02
C SER A 135 -12.88 -14.91 13.92
N ALA A 136 -13.54 -15.11 12.77
CA ALA A 136 -14.36 -16.30 12.53
C ALA A 136 -13.52 -17.60 12.53
N ALA A 137 -12.33 -17.59 11.92
CA ALA A 137 -11.41 -18.73 11.95
C ALA A 137 -10.98 -19.06 13.40
N VAL A 138 -10.69 -18.05 14.22
CA VAL A 138 -10.36 -18.23 15.65
C VAL A 138 -11.55 -18.83 16.41
N ILE A 139 -12.78 -18.32 16.20
CA ILE A 139 -13.99 -18.85 16.85
C ILE A 139 -14.23 -20.31 16.48
N VAL A 140 -14.13 -20.65 15.19
CA VAL A 140 -14.28 -22.04 14.72
C VAL A 140 -13.24 -22.94 15.38
N ALA A 141 -11.97 -22.53 15.43
CA ALA A 141 -10.93 -23.28 16.12
C ALA A 141 -11.23 -23.46 17.61
N ALA A 142 -11.67 -22.39 18.30
CA ALA A 142 -12.01 -22.45 19.73
C ALA A 142 -13.17 -23.42 20.02
N ILE A 143 -14.21 -23.42 19.18
CA ILE A 143 -15.34 -24.35 19.30
C ILE A 143 -14.88 -25.79 19.08
N VAL A 144 -14.06 -26.04 18.04
CA VAL A 144 -13.54 -27.39 17.77
C VAL A 144 -12.70 -27.89 18.93
N ILE A 145 -11.82 -27.06 19.49
CA ILE A 145 -11.00 -27.40 20.67
C ILE A 145 -11.90 -27.68 21.88
N ALA A 146 -12.91 -26.85 22.13
CA ALA A 146 -13.82 -27.01 23.26
C ALA A 146 -14.65 -28.31 23.20
N LEU A 147 -15.08 -28.72 22.00
CA LEU A 147 -15.92 -29.91 21.82
C LEU A 147 -15.13 -31.22 21.69
N THR A 148 -13.94 -31.17 21.08
CA THR A 148 -13.19 -32.38 20.70
C THR A 148 -11.85 -32.53 21.42
N GLY A 149 -11.33 -31.47 22.03
CA GLY A 149 -9.97 -31.42 22.55
C GLY A 149 -8.88 -31.34 21.47
N TRP A 150 -9.23 -31.19 20.20
CA TRP A 150 -8.28 -31.16 19.08
C TRP A 150 -7.56 -29.81 18.97
N VAL A 151 -6.50 -29.66 19.76
CA VAL A 151 -5.67 -28.44 19.89
C VAL A 151 -4.98 -28.00 18.59
N GLN A 152 -4.82 -28.91 17.61
CA GLN A 152 -4.24 -28.59 16.30
C GLN A 152 -5.12 -27.65 15.45
N ALA A 153 -6.39 -27.45 15.82
CA ALA A 153 -7.24 -26.47 15.16
C ALA A 153 -6.68 -25.04 15.23
N ASP A 154 -5.96 -24.67 16.31
CA ASP A 154 -5.39 -23.33 16.51
C ASP A 154 -4.20 -23.04 15.57
N PRO A 155 -3.19 -23.92 15.43
CA PRO A 155 -2.16 -23.79 14.39
C PRO A 155 -2.73 -23.73 12.98
N ILE A 156 -3.78 -24.51 12.66
CA ILE A 156 -4.43 -24.47 11.35
C ILE A 156 -5.08 -23.11 11.11
N ALA A 157 -5.86 -22.60 12.07
CA ALA A 157 -6.44 -21.26 11.99
C ALA A 157 -5.36 -20.17 11.85
N SER A 158 -4.26 -20.29 12.60
CA SER A 158 -3.12 -19.37 12.52
C SER A 158 -2.49 -19.34 11.13
N VAL A 159 -2.32 -20.50 10.50
CA VAL A 159 -1.83 -20.60 9.11
C VAL A 159 -2.81 -19.95 8.14
N LEU A 160 -4.12 -20.19 8.29
CA LEU A 160 -5.13 -19.58 7.43
C LEU A 160 -5.12 -18.05 7.54
N ILE A 161 -5.01 -17.51 8.76
CA ILE A 161 -4.88 -16.06 9.01
C ILE A 161 -3.60 -15.53 8.35
N GLY A 162 -2.46 -16.21 8.54
CA GLY A 162 -1.20 -15.84 7.89
C GLY A 162 -1.28 -15.82 6.36
N LEU A 163 -1.97 -16.80 5.75
CA LEU A 163 -2.20 -16.87 4.30
C LEU A 163 -3.16 -15.80 3.78
N LEU A 164 -4.04 -15.25 4.63
CA LEU A 164 -4.91 -14.13 4.29
C LEU A 164 -4.12 -12.81 4.25
N ILE A 165 -3.22 -12.62 5.23
CA ILE A 165 -2.47 -11.38 5.46
C ILE A 165 -1.29 -11.25 4.50
N LEU A 166 -0.39 -12.26 4.47
CA LEU A 166 0.92 -12.14 3.81
C LEU A 166 0.88 -11.76 2.32
N PRO A 167 -0.03 -12.30 1.47
CA PRO A 167 -0.10 -11.91 0.07
C PRO A 167 -0.48 -10.43 -0.11
N ARG A 168 -1.37 -9.91 0.75
CA ARG A 168 -1.79 -8.50 0.73
C ARG A 168 -0.63 -7.60 1.15
N THR A 169 0.05 -7.96 2.25
CA THR A 169 1.24 -7.28 2.74
C THR A 169 2.34 -7.22 1.68
N TRP A 170 2.56 -8.33 0.95
CA TRP A 170 3.56 -8.39 -0.10
C TRP A 170 3.22 -7.47 -1.28
N ARG A 171 1.94 -7.39 -1.68
CA ARG A 171 1.51 -6.46 -2.72
C ARG A 171 1.74 -5.00 -2.30
N LEU A 172 1.36 -4.64 -1.07
CA LEU A 172 1.58 -3.30 -0.52
C LEU A 172 3.07 -2.94 -0.43
N LEU A 173 3.90 -3.89 0.02
CA LEU A 173 5.34 -3.69 0.09
C LEU A 173 5.93 -3.43 -1.31
N ARG A 174 5.53 -4.24 -2.30
CA ARG A 174 5.98 -4.05 -3.68
C ARG A 174 5.57 -2.68 -4.22
N GLU A 175 4.32 -2.28 -4.01
CA GLU A 175 3.82 -0.96 -4.41
C GLU A 175 4.64 0.19 -3.82
N ALA A 176 4.91 0.14 -2.52
CA ALA A 176 5.71 1.18 -1.87
C ALA A 176 7.18 1.17 -2.33
N VAL A 177 7.76 -0.01 -2.60
CA VAL A 177 9.11 -0.13 -3.15
C VAL A 177 9.18 0.39 -4.59
N ASP A 178 8.18 0.10 -5.42
CA ASP A 178 8.08 0.61 -6.79
C ASP A 178 8.13 2.15 -6.80
N VAL A 179 7.41 2.80 -5.88
CA VAL A 179 7.45 4.27 -5.71
C VAL A 179 8.83 4.75 -5.27
N LEU A 180 9.51 4.04 -4.35
CA LEU A 180 10.87 4.41 -3.93
C LEU A 180 11.91 4.25 -5.05
N LEU A 181 11.69 3.29 -5.94
CA LEU A 181 12.54 3.01 -7.10
C LEU A 181 12.21 3.88 -8.31
N GLU A 182 11.29 4.84 -8.16
CA GLU A 182 10.87 5.75 -9.24
C GLU A 182 10.31 5.00 -10.45
N ALA A 183 9.61 3.88 -10.19
CA ALA A 183 8.91 3.15 -11.23
C ALA A 183 7.78 4.00 -11.84
N THR A 184 7.45 3.69 -13.09
CA THR A 184 6.31 4.29 -13.78
C THR A 184 5.02 4.10 -12.99
N PRO A 185 4.19 5.16 -12.81
CA PRO A 185 2.91 5.05 -12.13
C PRO A 185 2.02 3.98 -12.79
N LYS A 186 1.30 3.19 -11.99
CA LYS A 186 0.52 2.04 -12.49
C LYS A 186 -0.68 2.44 -13.36
N ASP A 187 -1.14 3.66 -13.17
CA ASP A 187 -2.28 4.30 -13.82
C ASP A 187 -1.87 5.16 -15.01
N VAL A 188 -0.57 5.25 -15.33
CA VAL A 188 -0.04 6.03 -16.45
C VAL A 188 0.51 5.09 -17.52
N ASP A 189 -0.08 5.13 -18.72
CA ASP A 189 0.50 4.52 -19.91
C ASP A 189 1.48 5.50 -20.57
N LEU A 190 2.78 5.23 -20.44
CA LEU A 190 3.83 6.05 -21.03
C LEU A 190 3.72 6.18 -22.55
N GLU A 191 3.17 5.19 -23.24
CA GLU A 191 2.98 5.25 -24.69
C GLU A 191 1.85 6.21 -25.04
N GLU A 192 0.80 6.24 -24.22
CA GLU A 192 -0.30 7.19 -24.38
C GLU A 192 0.13 8.63 -24.08
N VAL A 193 0.94 8.83 -23.03
CA VAL A 193 1.55 10.14 -22.72
C VAL A 193 2.45 10.60 -23.87
N ARG A 194 3.33 9.71 -24.37
CA ARG A 194 4.18 9.97 -25.53
C ARG A 194 3.36 10.41 -26.74
N ARG A 195 2.30 9.68 -27.07
CA ARG A 195 1.41 10.00 -28.19
C ARG A 195 0.78 11.39 -28.04
N HIS A 196 0.22 11.71 -26.87
CA HIS A 196 -0.40 13.03 -26.63
C HIS A 196 0.60 14.18 -26.73
N ILE A 197 1.83 13.99 -26.25
CA ILE A 197 2.90 14.99 -26.39
C ILE A 197 3.22 15.22 -27.88
N VAL A 198 3.36 14.15 -28.68
CA VAL A 198 3.68 14.25 -30.11
C VAL A 198 2.53 14.85 -30.93
N GLU A 199 1.28 14.59 -30.54
CA GLU A 199 0.09 15.16 -31.19
C GLU A 199 -0.10 16.66 -30.89
N THR A 200 0.65 17.22 -29.94
CA THR A 200 0.58 18.65 -29.61
C THR A 200 1.17 19.50 -30.74
N ASP A 201 0.38 20.45 -31.24
CA ASP A 201 0.80 21.38 -32.30
C ASP A 201 2.13 22.09 -31.97
N GLY A 202 3.12 21.90 -32.83
CA GLY A 202 4.46 22.46 -32.68
C GLY A 202 5.49 21.50 -32.11
N VAL A 203 5.09 20.27 -31.75
CA VAL A 203 5.99 19.16 -31.39
C VAL A 203 6.29 18.31 -32.62
N SER A 204 7.52 17.83 -32.73
CA SER A 204 8.03 16.95 -33.79
C SER A 204 8.28 15.55 -33.25
N ASP A 205 8.91 15.45 -32.07
CA ASP A 205 9.25 14.18 -31.42
C ASP A 205 9.40 14.37 -29.90
N VAL A 206 9.43 13.27 -29.15
CA VAL A 206 9.71 13.27 -27.71
C VAL A 206 10.65 12.10 -27.36
N HIS A 207 11.65 12.36 -26.53
CA HIS A 207 12.58 11.34 -26.02
C HIS A 207 12.91 11.61 -24.55
N ASP A 208 13.66 10.70 -23.93
CA ASP A 208 14.02 10.76 -22.50
C ASP A 208 12.77 10.96 -21.59
N LEU A 209 11.65 10.35 -21.99
CA LEU A 209 10.37 10.47 -21.28
C LEU A 209 10.40 9.58 -20.04
N HIS A 210 10.43 10.22 -18.88
CA HIS A 210 10.39 9.61 -17.58
C HIS A 210 9.11 10.02 -16.84
N ALA A 211 8.46 9.06 -16.20
CA ALA A 211 7.35 9.30 -15.30
C ALA A 211 7.55 8.50 -14.02
N TRP A 212 7.29 9.13 -12.87
CA TRP A 212 7.38 8.49 -11.56
C TRP A 212 6.38 9.10 -10.58
N THR A 213 6.17 8.42 -9.46
CA THR A 213 5.33 8.91 -8.35
C THR A 213 6.21 9.36 -7.18
N ILE A 214 5.94 10.53 -6.60
CA ILE A 214 6.63 10.98 -5.38
C ILE A 214 5.94 10.43 -4.12
N THR A 215 4.61 10.59 -4.08
CA THR A 215 3.72 10.00 -3.08
C THR A 215 2.35 9.76 -3.72
N SER A 216 1.44 9.13 -2.97
CA SER A 216 0.07 8.88 -3.43
C SER A 216 -0.58 10.16 -3.98
N GLY A 217 -1.01 10.12 -5.25
CA GLY A 217 -1.64 11.26 -5.93
C GLY A 217 -0.69 12.35 -6.43
N MET A 218 0.64 12.13 -6.43
CA MET A 218 1.61 13.08 -6.95
C MET A 218 2.51 12.41 -7.99
N ASN A 219 2.02 12.37 -9.22
CA ASN A 219 2.77 11.91 -10.38
C ASN A 219 3.59 13.06 -10.99
N VAL A 220 4.80 12.74 -11.44
CA VAL A 220 5.74 13.68 -12.04
C VAL A 220 6.23 13.15 -13.37
N VAL A 221 6.37 14.04 -14.36
CA VAL A 221 6.94 13.72 -15.67
C VAL A 221 8.11 14.63 -16.01
N SER A 222 9.16 14.05 -16.59
CA SER A 222 10.24 14.77 -17.24
C SER A 222 10.42 14.25 -18.66
N ALA A 223 10.56 15.14 -19.64
CA ALA A 223 10.75 14.73 -21.03
C ALA A 223 11.53 15.76 -21.85
N HIS A 224 12.22 15.27 -22.89
CA HIS A 224 12.85 16.10 -23.90
C HIS A 224 11.92 16.17 -25.12
N VAL A 225 11.53 17.37 -25.52
CA VAL A 225 10.55 17.61 -26.57
C VAL A 225 11.22 18.34 -27.74
N VAL A 226 11.23 17.70 -28.90
CA VAL A 226 11.76 18.27 -30.13
C VAL A 226 10.69 19.14 -30.78
N LEU A 227 11.02 20.41 -31.01
CA LEU A 227 10.12 21.38 -31.62
C LEU A 227 10.09 21.22 -33.14
N SER A 228 8.91 21.42 -33.74
CA SER A 228 8.76 21.56 -35.18
C SER A 228 9.49 22.81 -35.70
N PRO A 229 9.94 22.83 -36.97
CA PRO A 229 10.55 24.01 -37.57
C PRO A 229 9.63 25.24 -37.45
N HIS A 230 10.17 26.35 -36.94
CA HIS A 230 9.46 27.61 -36.70
C HIS A 230 8.38 27.59 -35.60
N ALA A 231 8.29 26.55 -34.77
CA ALA A 231 7.41 26.57 -33.60
C ALA A 231 7.89 27.62 -32.57
N ASP A 232 6.94 28.29 -31.94
CA ASP A 232 7.21 29.20 -30.82
C ASP A 232 7.36 28.38 -29.52
N PRO A 233 8.54 28.33 -28.89
CA PRO A 233 8.78 27.52 -27.70
C PRO A 233 7.82 27.84 -26.54
N ALA A 234 7.45 29.11 -26.37
CA ALA A 234 6.56 29.52 -25.27
C ALA A 234 5.15 28.94 -25.46
N GLN A 235 4.60 29.05 -26.68
CA GLN A 235 3.28 28.51 -26.99
C GLN A 235 3.23 26.99 -26.92
N VAL A 236 4.30 26.30 -27.32
CA VAL A 236 4.38 24.84 -27.19
C VAL A 236 4.39 24.43 -25.72
N LEU A 237 5.16 25.11 -24.87
CA LEU A 237 5.20 24.82 -23.44
C LEU A 237 3.83 25.01 -22.78
N ASP A 238 3.11 26.09 -23.11
CA ASP A 238 1.74 26.33 -22.60
C ASP A 238 0.77 25.22 -23.02
N ARG A 239 0.86 24.73 -24.26
CA ARG A 239 0.03 23.62 -24.76
C ARG A 239 0.35 22.30 -24.08
N LEU A 240 1.63 21.99 -23.89
CA LEU A 240 2.08 20.78 -23.18
C LEU A 240 1.61 20.78 -21.72
N GLY A 241 1.72 21.92 -21.04
CA GLY A 241 1.21 22.07 -19.67
C GLY A 241 -0.31 21.86 -19.59
N ALA A 242 -1.07 22.38 -20.56
CA ALA A 242 -2.52 22.17 -20.63
C ALA A 242 -2.90 20.72 -20.97
N CYS A 243 -2.14 20.05 -21.84
CA CYS A 243 -2.39 18.67 -22.24
C CYS A 243 -2.29 17.70 -21.04
N LEU A 244 -1.24 17.82 -20.23
CA LEU A 244 -0.97 16.83 -19.19
C LEU A 244 -1.71 17.08 -17.87
N SER A 245 -2.10 18.34 -17.60
CA SER A 245 -2.94 18.69 -16.45
C SER A 245 -4.41 18.30 -16.65
N GLY A 246 -4.86 18.08 -17.90
CA GLY A 246 -6.23 17.65 -18.22
C GLY A 246 -6.42 16.14 -18.18
N ASP A 247 -5.51 15.39 -18.83
CA ASP A 247 -5.76 13.99 -19.18
C ASP A 247 -5.08 12.96 -18.27
N PHE A 248 -4.03 13.32 -17.52
CA PHE A 248 -3.15 12.35 -16.85
C PHE A 248 -2.89 12.57 -15.34
N ASP A 249 -3.57 13.54 -14.70
CA ASP A 249 -3.37 13.89 -13.28
C ASP A 249 -1.89 14.15 -12.90
N ILE A 250 -1.14 14.75 -13.85
CA ILE A 250 0.26 15.11 -13.65
C ILE A 250 0.32 16.58 -13.21
N GLU A 251 0.45 16.81 -11.89
CA GLU A 251 0.57 18.18 -11.35
C GLU A 251 1.95 18.80 -11.62
N HIS A 252 2.99 17.99 -11.76
CA HIS A 252 4.37 18.45 -11.94
C HIS A 252 4.98 17.88 -13.22
N SER A 253 5.30 18.76 -14.16
CA SER A 253 5.97 18.39 -15.40
C SER A 253 7.15 19.31 -15.71
N THR A 254 8.23 18.73 -16.24
CA THR A 254 9.40 19.46 -16.72
C THR A 254 9.72 19.06 -18.16
N PHE A 255 9.64 20.02 -19.08
CA PHE A 255 9.99 19.82 -20.48
C PHE A 255 11.28 20.54 -20.84
N GLN A 256 12.26 19.79 -21.34
CA GLN A 256 13.40 20.38 -22.03
C GLN A 256 13.04 20.52 -23.51
N LEU A 257 12.89 21.76 -23.98
CA LEU A 257 12.61 22.02 -25.38
C LEU A 257 13.90 21.98 -26.20
N GLU A 258 13.88 21.21 -27.28
CA GLU A 258 15.01 21.03 -28.18
C GLU A 258 14.67 21.51 -29.59
N PRO A 259 15.56 22.26 -30.26
CA PRO A 259 15.32 22.65 -31.63
C PRO A 259 15.47 21.45 -32.58
N PHE A 260 14.73 21.47 -33.69
CA PHE A 260 14.69 20.41 -34.70
C PHE A 260 16.07 19.98 -35.24
N ASP A 261 17.05 20.88 -35.25
CA ASP A 261 18.38 20.66 -35.79
C ASP A 261 19.41 20.22 -34.72
N ARG A 262 18.99 20.04 -33.47
CA ARG A 262 19.87 19.59 -32.39
C ARG A 262 20.31 18.15 -32.67
N ARG A 263 21.63 17.93 -32.71
CA ARG A 263 22.17 16.57 -32.65
C ARG A 263 21.91 16.02 -31.25
N PRO A 264 21.38 14.79 -31.10
CA PRO A 264 21.21 14.18 -29.79
C PRO A 264 22.58 14.15 -29.09
N VAL A 265 22.67 14.86 -27.96
CA VAL A 265 23.88 14.91 -27.13
C VAL A 265 23.94 13.69 -26.20
N GLU A 266 22.82 13.00 -26.02
CA GLU A 266 22.67 11.85 -25.14
C GLU A 266 23.15 10.54 -25.77
N GLU A 267 23.83 9.74 -24.95
CA GLU A 267 24.25 8.39 -25.30
C GLU A 267 23.03 7.44 -25.37
N PRO A 268 23.11 6.32 -26.13
CA PRO A 268 21.99 5.40 -26.35
C PRO A 268 21.35 4.76 -25.11
N SER A 269 21.88 4.98 -23.91
CA SER A 269 21.37 4.45 -22.64
C SER A 269 20.07 5.13 -22.15
N HIS A 270 19.61 6.18 -22.83
CA HIS A 270 18.46 7.03 -22.45
C HIS A 270 17.20 6.82 -23.32
N ARG A 271 17.04 5.64 -23.92
CA ARG A 271 15.89 5.31 -24.79
C ARG A 271 14.85 4.45 -24.11
#